data_AF-A0AAV4PHK9-F1
#
_entry.id   AF-A0AAV4PHK9-F1
#
_cell.length_a   1.000
_cell.length_b   1.000
_cell.length_c   1.000
_cell.angle_alpha   90.00
_cell.angle_beta   90.00
_cell.angle_gamma   90.00
#
_symmetry.space_group_name_H-M   'P 1'
#
loop_
_entity.id
_entity.type
_entity.pdbx_description
1 polymer ?
#
loop_
_entity_poly.entity_id
_entity_poly.type
_entity_poly.pdbx_seq_one_letter_code
_entity_poly.pdbx_strand_id
1 'polypeptide(L)'
;MILSLSYSAVLLSVLTFPSQIPIPRNIEELSKAIVKKNYKCFAPRGSSLLDYLVNHKQDYKKILGEEIIHNSWYLEPYPLTSTPQLDVNSAMLTSRTLLQIVAGREAWKDSLLSEDSLISLMCAFPMKKGFCYKRKLNTLISRLNNAGLYLKIISDESYKIWLSDPAAQRSSTAAEQPLSCTDLTGAFLTLLTGLLLSLLIVSMEIAQARLTKR
;
A
#
# COMPACT_ATOMS: atom_id res chain seq x y z
N MET A 1 10.36 -9.98 39.30
CA MET A 1 10.08 -8.57 38.93
C MET A 1 10.71 -8.19 37.59
N ILE A 2 12.00 -8.43 37.36
CA ILE A 2 12.68 -8.09 36.10
C ILE A 2 12.11 -8.90 34.91
N LEU A 3 11.82 -10.19 35.11
CA LEU A 3 11.23 -11.06 34.08
C LEU A 3 9.80 -10.66 33.68
N SER A 4 8.96 -10.27 34.63
CA SER A 4 7.60 -9.83 34.33
C SER A 4 7.57 -8.50 33.61
N LEU A 5 8.45 -7.56 33.99
CA LEU A 5 8.56 -6.26 33.35
C LEU A 5 9.12 -6.36 31.92
N SER A 6 10.16 -7.18 31.72
CA SER A 6 10.72 -7.42 30.38
C SER A 6 9.72 -8.13 29.46
N TYR A 7 8.99 -9.13 29.97
CA TYR A 7 7.94 -9.79 29.22
C TYR A 7 6.82 -8.83 28.82
N SER A 8 6.29 -8.02 29.75
CA SER A 8 5.25 -7.04 29.44
C SER A 8 5.72 -5.98 28.45
N ALA A 9 6.98 -5.53 28.55
CA ALA A 9 7.55 -4.55 27.61
C ALA A 9 7.67 -5.11 26.18
N VAL A 10 8.16 -6.35 26.04
CA VAL A 10 8.26 -7.03 24.74
C VAL A 10 6.87 -7.31 24.16
N LEU A 11 5.94 -7.82 24.96
CA LEU A 11 4.58 -8.08 24.54
C LEU A 11 3.88 -6.81 24.06
N LEU A 12 4.02 -5.72 24.82
CA LEU A 12 3.47 -4.42 24.44
C LEU A 12 4.07 -3.95 23.11
N SER A 13 5.39 -4.04 22.94
CA SER A 13 6.06 -3.66 21.69
C SER A 13 5.57 -4.46 20.48
N VAL A 14 5.28 -5.75 20.65
CA VAL A 14 4.76 -6.60 19.56
C VAL A 14 3.31 -6.25 19.23
N LEU A 15 2.49 -5.94 20.24
CA LEU A 15 1.09 -5.56 20.06
C LEU A 15 0.93 -4.14 19.50
N THR A 16 1.83 -3.22 19.83
CA THR A 16 1.78 -1.84 19.31
C THR A 16 2.44 -1.68 17.95
N PHE A 17 3.39 -2.55 17.60
CA PHE A 17 4.09 -2.50 16.32
C PHE A 17 4.02 -3.87 15.62
N PRO A 18 2.88 -4.20 14.98
CA PRO A 18 2.74 -5.46 14.26
C PRO A 18 3.85 -5.53 13.19
N SER A 19 4.51 -6.69 13.08
CA SER A 19 5.56 -6.91 12.09
C SER A 19 4.98 -6.68 10.69
N GLN A 20 5.31 -5.55 10.08
CA GLN A 20 4.86 -5.24 8.74
C GLN A 20 5.56 -6.19 7.76
N ILE A 21 4.78 -6.85 6.90
CA ILE A 21 5.31 -7.63 5.78
C ILE A 21 6.25 -6.69 5.00
N PRO A 22 7.47 -7.10 4.63
CA PRO A 22 8.41 -6.21 3.96
C PRO A 22 7.84 -5.78 2.61
N ILE A 23 7.36 -4.54 2.55
CA ILE A 23 6.86 -3.91 1.33
C ILE A 23 8.06 -3.60 0.44
N PRO A 24 8.09 -4.04 -0.83
CA PRO A 24 9.17 -3.73 -1.75
C PRO A 24 9.37 -2.21 -1.85
N ARG A 25 10.58 -1.72 -1.54
CA ARG A 25 10.88 -0.27 -1.54
C ARG A 25 11.48 0.20 -2.85
N ASN A 26 12.16 -0.70 -3.54
CA ASN A 26 12.81 -0.44 -4.82
C ASN A 26 12.31 -1.40 -5.91
N ILE A 27 12.65 -1.06 -7.15
CA ILE A 27 12.18 -1.79 -8.34
C ILE A 27 12.79 -3.21 -8.40
N GLU A 28 14.01 -3.38 -7.87
CA GLU A 28 14.69 -4.67 -7.84
C GLU A 28 14.00 -5.64 -6.86
N GLU A 29 13.69 -5.20 -5.65
CA GLU A 29 12.90 -5.93 -4.66
C GLU A 29 11.52 -6.29 -5.21
N LEU A 30 10.88 -5.35 -5.93
CA LEU A 30 9.59 -5.61 -6.56
C LEU A 30 9.69 -6.72 -7.60
N SER A 31 10.72 -6.71 -8.45
CA SER A 31 10.94 -7.77 -9.44
C SER A 31 11.14 -9.14 -8.77
N LYS A 32 11.90 -9.19 -7.67
CA LYS A 32 12.13 -10.41 -6.88
C LYS A 32 10.85 -10.91 -6.22
N ALA A 33 10.00 -10.00 -5.75
CA ALA A 33 8.72 -10.31 -5.12
C ALA A 33 7.70 -10.88 -6.12
N ILE A 34 7.71 -10.38 -7.36
CA ILE A 34 6.85 -10.86 -8.46
C ILE A 34 7.26 -12.26 -8.90
N VAL A 35 8.57 -12.53 -9.06
CA VAL A 35 9.07 -13.86 -9.43
C VAL A 35 8.71 -14.91 -8.37
N LYS A 36 8.72 -14.51 -7.10
CA LYS A 36 8.24 -15.36 -5.98
C LYS A 36 6.72 -15.55 -5.96
N LYS A 37 5.98 -15.01 -6.95
CA LYS A 37 4.51 -15.04 -7.13
C LYS A 37 3.68 -14.51 -5.96
N ASN A 38 4.30 -13.76 -5.06
CA ASN A 38 3.63 -13.17 -3.91
C ASN A 38 3.16 -11.75 -4.17
N TYR A 39 3.48 -11.17 -5.33
CA TYR A 39 3.13 -9.80 -5.71
C TYR A 39 2.65 -9.70 -7.15
N LYS A 40 1.69 -8.83 -7.39
CA LYS A 40 1.22 -8.43 -8.72
C LYS A 40 1.72 -7.02 -9.04
N CYS A 41 2.01 -6.73 -10.30
CA CYS A 41 2.38 -5.37 -10.73
C CYS A 41 1.56 -4.95 -11.94
N PHE A 42 0.88 -3.81 -11.83
CA PHE A 42 0.01 -3.29 -12.89
C PHE A 42 0.67 -2.13 -13.62
N ALA A 43 0.57 -2.12 -14.95
CA ALA A 43 1.07 -1.04 -15.80
C ALA A 43 0.03 -0.61 -16.85
N PRO A 44 0.07 0.64 -17.35
CA PRO A 44 -0.85 1.10 -18.37
C PRO A 44 -0.61 0.37 -19.70
N ARG A 45 -1.68 -0.22 -20.26
CA ARG A 45 -1.65 -0.90 -21.55
C ARG A 45 -1.29 0.07 -22.67
N GLY A 46 -0.45 -0.36 -23.61
CA GLY A 46 -0.04 0.45 -24.76
C GLY A 46 0.90 1.62 -24.42
N SER A 47 1.48 1.62 -23.21
CA SER A 47 2.49 2.61 -22.83
C SER A 47 3.88 2.20 -23.34
N SER A 48 4.69 3.19 -23.73
CA SER A 48 6.11 3.00 -24.10
C SER A 48 6.98 2.50 -22.95
N LEU A 49 6.43 2.50 -21.73
CA LEU A 49 7.06 1.99 -20.53
C LEU A 49 7.28 0.47 -20.60
N LEU A 50 6.30 -0.29 -21.09
CA LEU A 50 6.44 -1.75 -21.21
C LEU A 50 7.51 -2.11 -22.23
N ASP A 51 7.51 -1.42 -23.38
CA ASP A 51 8.55 -1.58 -24.39
C ASP A 51 9.93 -1.22 -23.83
N TYR A 52 10.03 -0.18 -23.01
CA TYR A 52 11.27 0.19 -22.34
C TYR A 52 11.75 -0.87 -21.35
N LEU A 53 10.84 -1.47 -20.57
CA LEU A 53 11.17 -2.50 -19.59
C LEU A 53 11.69 -3.77 -20.27
N VAL A 54 10.98 -4.28 -21.27
CA VAL A 54 11.34 -5.53 -21.97
C VAL A 54 12.67 -5.40 -22.74
N ASN A 55 12.95 -4.23 -23.29
CA ASN A 55 14.18 -3.99 -24.05
C ASN A 55 15.36 -3.50 -23.18
N HIS A 56 15.20 -3.42 -21.86
CA HIS A 56 16.24 -2.92 -20.98
C HIS A 56 17.37 -3.95 -20.78
N LYS A 57 18.61 -3.47 -20.66
CA LYS A 57 19.80 -4.32 -20.41
C LYS A 57 19.89 -4.94 -19.01
N GLN A 58 19.00 -4.55 -18.10
CA GLN A 58 19.05 -5.00 -16.70
C GLN A 58 18.00 -6.08 -16.53
N ASP A 59 18.44 -7.26 -16.09
CA ASP A 59 17.59 -8.47 -16.04
C ASP A 59 16.32 -8.25 -15.22
N TYR A 60 16.43 -7.57 -14.06
CA TYR A 60 15.29 -7.34 -13.19
C TYR A 60 14.18 -6.47 -13.81
N LYS A 61 14.52 -5.49 -14.66
CA LYS A 61 13.54 -4.66 -15.37
C LYS A 61 12.90 -5.41 -16.53
N LYS A 62 13.69 -6.22 -17.23
CA LYS A 62 13.23 -7.06 -18.32
C LYS A 62 12.24 -8.11 -17.82
N ILE A 63 12.61 -8.85 -16.77
CA ILE A 63 11.74 -9.84 -16.10
C ILE A 63 10.44 -9.17 -15.65
N LEU A 64 10.52 -7.99 -15.03
CA LEU A 64 9.35 -7.23 -14.62
C LEU A 64 8.40 -6.94 -15.80
N GLY A 65 8.93 -6.44 -16.92
CA GLY A 65 8.13 -6.16 -18.12
C GLY A 65 7.51 -7.40 -18.74
N GLU A 66 8.29 -8.49 -18.82
CA GLU A 66 7.84 -9.77 -19.37
C GLU A 66 6.73 -10.39 -18.51
N GLU A 67 6.85 -10.37 -17.18
CA GLU A 67 5.82 -10.89 -16.27
C GLU A 67 4.52 -10.09 -16.35
N ILE A 68 4.59 -8.76 -16.48
CA ILE A 68 3.39 -7.92 -16.64
C ILE A 68 2.66 -8.28 -17.93
N ILE A 69 3.40 -8.47 -19.03
CA ILE A 69 2.81 -8.82 -20.33
C ILE A 69 2.26 -10.25 -20.30
N HIS A 70 3.02 -11.20 -19.78
CA HIS A 70 2.65 -12.62 -19.72
C HIS A 70 1.35 -12.82 -18.92
N ASN A 71 1.23 -12.16 -17.77
CA ASN A 71 0.06 -12.28 -16.91
C ASN A 71 -1.06 -11.28 -17.24
N SER A 72 -0.88 -10.44 -18.26
CA SER A 72 -1.84 -9.39 -18.66
C SER A 72 -2.23 -8.45 -17.52
N TRP A 73 -1.28 -8.06 -16.67
CA TRP A 73 -1.50 -7.13 -15.56
C TRP A 73 -1.56 -5.68 -16.03
N TYR A 74 -2.63 -5.37 -16.75
CA TYR A 74 -2.88 -4.05 -17.28
C TYR A 74 -3.84 -3.26 -16.38
N LEU A 75 -3.57 -1.96 -16.25
CA LEU A 75 -4.51 -1.04 -15.62
C LEU A 75 -5.71 -0.81 -16.55
N GLU A 76 -6.92 -0.91 -16.00
CA GLU A 76 -8.14 -0.49 -16.71
C GLU A 76 -8.18 1.05 -16.82
N PRO A 77 -8.71 1.60 -17.92
CA PRO A 77 -8.80 3.04 -18.10
C PRO A 77 -9.84 3.63 -17.16
N TYR A 78 -9.38 4.45 -16.20
CA TYR A 78 -10.11 5.39 -15.32
C TYR A 78 -11.51 4.99 -14.78
N PRO A 79 -11.76 5.13 -13.46
CA PRO A 79 -10.95 5.88 -12.49
C PRO A 79 -9.97 4.97 -11.73
N LEU A 80 -8.71 5.42 -11.63
CA LEU A 80 -7.65 4.71 -10.88
C LEU A 80 -7.93 4.60 -9.37
N THR A 81 -8.82 5.44 -8.86
CA THR A 81 -9.27 5.48 -7.46
C THR A 81 -10.40 4.49 -7.17
N SER A 82 -11.07 3.99 -8.21
CA SER A 82 -12.24 3.11 -8.09
C SER A 82 -11.92 1.65 -8.43
N THR A 83 -10.69 1.36 -8.85
CA THR A 83 -10.30 0.02 -9.26
C THR A 83 -9.93 -0.82 -8.05
N PRO A 84 -10.67 -1.90 -7.73
CA PRO A 84 -10.32 -2.88 -6.69
C PRO A 84 -9.09 -3.74 -7.06
N GLN A 85 -8.22 -3.24 -7.94
CA GLN A 85 -7.08 -3.95 -8.52
C GLN A 85 -5.86 -3.91 -7.61
N LEU A 86 -5.77 -2.91 -6.72
CA LEU A 86 -4.66 -2.74 -5.79
C LEU A 86 -5.00 -3.38 -4.44
N ASP A 87 -4.61 -4.64 -4.31
CA ASP A 87 -4.60 -5.38 -3.04
C ASP A 87 -3.30 -5.14 -2.27
N VAL A 88 -3.20 -5.61 -1.01
CA VAL A 88 -2.01 -5.50 -0.14
C VAL A 88 -0.73 -5.99 -0.83
N ASN A 89 -0.87 -6.96 -1.73
CA ASN A 89 0.21 -7.59 -2.48
C ASN A 89 0.28 -7.12 -3.95
N SER A 90 -0.11 -5.87 -4.20
CA SER A 90 -0.12 -5.30 -5.55
C SER A 90 0.69 -4.01 -5.61
N ALA A 91 1.42 -3.83 -6.72
CA ALA A 91 2.15 -2.61 -7.03
C ALA A 91 1.61 -1.99 -8.32
N MET A 92 1.67 -0.67 -8.42
CA MET A 92 1.28 0.06 -9.62
C MET A 92 2.46 0.83 -10.19
N LEU A 93 2.63 0.72 -11.50
CA LEU A 93 3.72 1.31 -12.24
C LEU A 93 3.13 2.30 -13.26
N THR A 94 3.30 3.60 -13.03
CA THR A 94 2.83 4.66 -13.94
C THR A 94 3.60 5.96 -13.72
N SER A 95 3.13 7.08 -14.28
CA SER A 95 3.76 8.39 -14.08
C SER A 95 3.71 8.85 -12.63
N ARG A 96 4.82 9.43 -12.16
CA ARG A 96 4.94 9.96 -10.80
C ARG A 96 3.87 11.01 -10.49
N THR A 97 3.54 11.87 -11.45
CA THR A 97 2.49 12.89 -11.28
C THR A 97 1.13 12.25 -11.03
N LEU A 98 0.78 11.19 -11.76
CA LEU A 98 -0.49 10.49 -11.56
C LEU A 98 -0.52 9.77 -10.21
N LEU A 99 0.58 9.12 -9.82
CA LEU A 99 0.70 8.51 -8.49
C LEU A 99 0.59 9.54 -7.37
N GLN A 100 1.16 10.75 -7.53
CA GLN A 100 1.01 11.82 -6.54
C GLN A 100 -0.43 12.34 -6.45
N ILE A 101 -1.15 12.40 -7.57
CA ILE A 101 -2.55 12.81 -7.60
C ILE A 101 -3.42 11.76 -6.89
N VAL A 102 -3.21 10.47 -7.16
CA VAL A 102 -4.02 9.37 -6.61
C VAL A 102 -3.66 9.06 -5.15
N ALA A 103 -2.38 9.03 -4.79
CA ALA A 103 -1.93 8.75 -3.43
C ALA A 103 -2.21 9.92 -2.46
N GLY A 104 -2.53 11.11 -2.97
CA GLY A 104 -2.78 12.29 -2.16
C GLY A 104 -1.54 12.82 -1.43
N ARG A 105 -1.79 13.71 -0.46
CA ARG A 105 -0.74 14.35 0.35
C ARG A 105 -0.12 13.33 1.31
N GLU A 106 1.14 13.53 1.71
CA GLU A 106 1.89 12.59 2.57
C GLU A 106 1.19 12.18 3.87
N ALA A 107 0.39 13.08 4.45
CA ALA A 107 -0.40 12.79 5.65
C ALA A 107 -1.54 11.76 5.43
N TRP A 108 -1.85 11.40 4.19
CA TRP A 108 -3.00 10.56 3.81
C TRP A 108 -2.59 9.28 3.08
N LYS A 109 -1.29 8.95 3.06
CA LYS A 109 -0.77 7.85 2.25
C LYS A 109 -0.88 6.51 2.98
N ASP A 110 -1.86 5.70 2.59
CA ASP A 110 -1.88 4.25 2.87
C ASP A 110 -0.98 3.46 1.92
N SER A 111 -0.46 4.11 0.86
CA SER A 111 0.39 3.52 -0.17
C SER A 111 1.79 4.13 -0.16
N LEU A 112 2.80 3.26 -0.27
CA LEU A 112 4.19 3.68 -0.36
C LEU A 112 4.53 4.04 -1.81
N LEU A 113 4.99 5.27 -2.03
CA LEU A 113 5.58 5.67 -3.31
C LEU A 113 7.08 5.41 -3.26
N SER A 114 7.58 4.53 -4.13
CA SER A 114 9.03 4.30 -4.26
C SER A 114 9.76 5.58 -4.71
N GLU A 115 10.94 5.82 -4.17
CA GLU A 115 11.80 6.94 -4.57
C GLU A 115 12.42 6.72 -5.95
N ASP A 116 12.59 5.47 -6.35
CA ASP A 116 13.20 5.11 -7.62
C ASP A 116 12.39 5.61 -8.82
N SER A 117 13.09 5.81 -9.94
CA SER A 117 12.47 6.12 -11.22
C SER A 117 12.97 5.15 -12.28
N LEU A 118 12.04 4.60 -13.06
CA LEU A 118 12.38 3.72 -14.18
C LEU A 118 12.95 4.49 -15.35
N ILE A 119 12.28 5.59 -15.67
CA ILE A 119 12.58 6.46 -16.80
C ILE A 119 12.11 7.87 -16.48
N SER A 120 12.89 8.87 -16.91
CA SER A 120 12.47 10.26 -16.90
C SER A 120 12.01 10.65 -18.29
N LEU A 121 10.72 10.94 -18.44
CA LEU A 121 10.12 11.35 -19.70
C LEU A 121 9.74 12.83 -19.62
N MET A 122 10.15 13.60 -20.63
CA MET A 122 9.72 14.97 -20.78
C MET A 122 8.41 15.02 -21.57
N CYS A 123 7.37 15.59 -20.96
CA CYS A 123 6.12 15.87 -21.66
C CYS A 123 6.30 17.09 -22.55
N ALA A 124 5.89 16.99 -23.81
CA ALA A 124 5.89 18.08 -24.77
C ALA A 124 4.55 18.12 -25.52
N PHE A 125 4.14 19.30 -25.94
CA PHE A 125 2.95 19.46 -26.77
C PHE A 125 3.32 19.19 -28.24
N PRO A 126 2.82 18.11 -28.86
CA PRO A 126 3.05 17.89 -30.27
C PRO A 126 2.35 18.98 -31.08
N MET A 127 3.04 19.50 -32.10
CA MET A 127 2.52 20.58 -32.94
C MET A 127 2.71 20.25 -34.41
N LYS A 128 1.76 20.68 -35.24
CA LYS A 128 1.94 20.68 -36.69
C LYS A 128 3.17 21.51 -37.07
N LYS A 129 3.96 21.01 -38.03
CA LYS A 129 5.11 21.75 -38.58
C LYS A 129 4.64 23.12 -39.10
N GLY A 130 5.31 24.20 -38.69
CA GLY A 130 4.95 25.56 -39.07
C GLY A 130 3.81 26.20 -38.26
N PHE A 131 3.45 25.65 -37.10
CA PHE A 131 2.40 26.25 -36.26
C PHE A 131 2.71 27.70 -35.85
N CYS A 132 1.86 28.62 -36.28
CA CYS A 132 2.06 30.08 -36.17
C CYS A 132 2.21 30.57 -34.73
N TYR A 133 1.57 29.91 -33.76
CA TYR A 133 1.55 30.35 -32.35
C TYR A 133 2.54 29.59 -31.46
N LYS A 134 3.47 28.82 -32.03
CA LYS A 134 4.46 28.04 -31.26
C LYS A 134 5.18 28.89 -30.21
N ARG A 135 5.67 30.07 -30.60
CA ARG A 135 6.39 30.99 -29.71
C ARG A 135 5.50 31.45 -28.55
N LYS A 136 4.26 31.85 -28.86
CA LYS A 136 3.30 32.34 -27.85
C LYS A 136 2.96 31.23 -26.85
N LEU A 137 2.74 29.99 -27.32
CA LEU A 137 2.44 28.87 -26.43
C LEU A 137 3.65 28.52 -25.55
N ASN A 138 4.86 28.48 -26.11
CA ASN A 138 6.07 28.21 -25.32
C ASN A 138 6.26 29.25 -24.22
N THR A 139 6.05 30.53 -24.51
CA THR A 139 6.11 31.59 -23.49
C THR A 139 5.06 31.40 -22.39
N LEU A 140 3.84 31.00 -22.75
CA LEU A 140 2.79 30.70 -21.77
C LEU A 140 3.17 29.50 -20.89
N ILE A 141 3.66 28.41 -21.48
CA ILE A 141 4.12 27.22 -20.73
C ILE A 141 5.24 27.60 -19.77
N SER A 142 6.24 28.36 -20.22
CA SER A 142 7.33 28.82 -19.36
C SER A 142 6.83 29.69 -18.20
N ARG A 143 5.87 30.58 -18.45
CA ARG A 143 5.26 31.40 -17.38
C ARG A 143 4.49 30.54 -16.37
N LEU A 144 3.70 29.58 -16.85
CA LEU A 144 2.96 28.65 -15.99
C LEU A 144 3.91 27.82 -15.11
N ASN A 145 5.01 27.33 -15.68
CA ASN A 145 6.03 26.58 -14.95
C ASN A 145 6.75 27.46 -13.92
N ASN A 146 7.18 28.67 -14.30
CA ASN A 146 7.86 29.61 -13.40
C ASN A 146 6.96 30.12 -12.27
N ALA A 147 5.65 30.24 -12.51
CA ALA A 147 4.68 30.60 -11.49
C ALA A 147 4.30 29.41 -10.59
N GLY A 148 4.79 28.20 -10.85
CA GLY A 148 4.42 26.99 -10.12
C GLY A 148 2.95 26.59 -10.29
N LEU A 149 2.26 27.10 -11.31
CA LEU A 149 0.82 26.88 -11.47
C LEU A 149 0.51 25.39 -11.72
N TYR A 150 1.43 24.66 -12.35
CA TYR A 150 1.30 23.22 -12.54
C TYR A 150 1.25 22.45 -11.21
N LEU A 151 2.05 22.85 -10.21
CA LEU A 151 2.03 22.22 -8.88
C LEU A 151 0.70 22.46 -8.18
N LYS A 152 0.17 23.68 -8.31
CA LYS A 152 -1.15 24.03 -7.77
C LYS A 152 -2.26 23.18 -8.40
N ILE A 153 -2.24 23.00 -9.72
CA ILE A 153 -3.23 22.16 -10.42
C ILE A 153 -3.15 20.72 -9.89
N ILE A 154 -1.94 20.16 -9.75
CA ILE A 154 -1.74 18.81 -9.20
C ILE A 154 -2.30 18.71 -7.78
N SER A 155 -2.00 19.69 -6.91
CA SER A 155 -2.50 19.68 -5.54
C SER A 155 -4.02 19.79 -5.48
N ASP A 156 -4.62 20.67 -6.28
CA ASP A 156 -6.07 20.89 -6.29
C ASP A 156 -6.81 19.66 -6.80
N GLU A 157 -6.30 18.99 -7.83
CA GLU A 157 -6.87 17.73 -8.33
C GLU A 157 -6.72 16.58 -7.32
N SER A 158 -5.56 16.46 -6.67
CA SER A 158 -5.38 15.46 -5.61
C SER A 158 -6.35 15.68 -4.44
N TYR A 159 -6.63 16.94 -4.11
CA TYR A 159 -7.55 17.29 -3.03
C TYR A 159 -9.02 16.99 -3.40
N LYS A 160 -9.42 17.24 -4.65
CA LYS A 160 -10.76 16.87 -5.14
C LYS A 160 -10.98 15.37 -5.10
N ILE A 161 -9.99 14.59 -5.52
CA ILE A 161 -10.05 13.12 -5.47
C ILE A 161 -10.19 12.65 -4.03
N TRP A 162 -9.37 13.16 -3.12
CA TRP A 162 -9.47 12.83 -1.70
C TRP A 162 -10.85 13.20 -1.11
N LEU A 163 -11.38 14.38 -1.44
CA LEU A 163 -12.71 14.81 -0.97
C LEU A 163 -13.85 13.90 -1.47
N SER A 164 -13.67 13.27 -2.63
CA SER A 164 -14.68 12.40 -3.23
C SER A 164 -14.59 10.94 -2.77
N ASP A 165 -13.54 10.57 -2.03
CA ASP A 165 -13.36 9.23 -1.48
C ASP A 165 -13.59 9.19 0.05
N PRO A 166 -14.73 8.64 0.52
CA PRO A 166 -15.02 8.50 1.95
C PRO A 166 -14.06 7.58 2.70
N ALA A 167 -13.38 6.65 2.01
CA ALA A 167 -12.41 5.74 2.62
C ALA A 167 -11.10 6.46 2.93
N ALA A 168 -10.61 7.30 2.01
CA ALA A 168 -9.41 8.12 2.19
C ALA A 168 -9.54 9.16 3.32
N GLN A 169 -10.76 9.59 3.64
CA GLN A 169 -11.01 10.44 4.81
C GLN A 169 -10.82 9.67 6.13
N ARG A 170 -11.16 8.39 6.17
CA ARG A 170 -11.09 7.54 7.38
C ARG A 170 -9.67 7.08 7.72
N SER A 171 -8.81 6.89 6.73
CA SER A 171 -7.43 6.43 6.96
C SER A 171 -6.50 7.52 7.52
N SER A 172 -6.76 8.80 7.24
CA SER A 172 -6.02 9.92 7.86
C SER A 172 -6.13 9.99 9.40
N THR A 173 -7.17 9.37 9.96
CA THR A 173 -7.36 9.21 11.43
C THR A 173 -6.79 7.90 11.98
N ALA A 174 -6.23 7.02 11.16
CA ALA A 174 -5.78 5.68 11.52
C ALA A 174 -4.31 5.60 11.97
N ALA A 175 -3.64 6.73 12.21
CA ALA A 175 -2.26 6.76 12.70
C ALA A 175 -2.07 6.10 14.07
N GLU A 176 -3.17 5.86 14.78
CA GLU A 176 -3.19 5.10 16.03
C GLU A 176 -4.23 3.99 15.86
N GLN A 177 -3.80 2.75 15.58
CA GLN A 177 -4.67 1.60 15.76
C GLN A 177 -4.74 1.32 17.26
N PRO A 178 -5.84 1.68 17.96
CA PRO A 178 -6.00 1.26 19.34
C PRO A 178 -6.06 -0.27 19.38
N LEU A 179 -5.45 -0.88 20.40
CA LEU A 179 -5.53 -2.33 20.59
C LEU A 179 -7.00 -2.76 20.55
N SER A 180 -7.31 -3.67 19.63
CA SER A 180 -8.67 -4.19 19.49
C SER A 180 -8.89 -5.33 20.48
N CYS A 181 -10.12 -5.50 20.96
CA CYS A 181 -10.49 -6.65 21.79
C CYS A 181 -10.22 -7.99 21.09
N THR A 182 -10.15 -8.00 19.76
CA THR A 182 -9.74 -9.16 18.95
C THR A 182 -8.32 -9.61 19.25
N ASP A 183 -7.41 -8.70 19.59
CA ASP A 183 -6.00 -9.01 19.83
C ASP A 183 -5.80 -9.69 21.20
N LEU A 184 -6.75 -9.51 22.13
CA LEU A 184 -6.76 -10.15 23.45
C LEU A 184 -7.58 -11.45 23.49
N THR A 185 -8.11 -11.92 22.36
CA THR A 185 -8.96 -13.13 22.30
C THR A 185 -8.25 -14.35 22.90
N GLY A 186 -6.94 -14.49 22.68
CA GLY A 186 -6.14 -15.56 23.27
C GLY A 186 -6.15 -15.54 24.80
N ALA A 187 -6.02 -14.36 25.42
CA ALA A 187 -6.08 -14.22 26.87
C ALA A 187 -7.48 -14.59 27.41
N PHE A 188 -8.55 -14.15 26.76
CA PHE A 188 -9.91 -14.51 27.14
C PHE A 188 -10.17 -16.02 27.03
N LEU A 189 -9.65 -16.68 25.98
CA LEU A 189 -9.77 -18.13 25.82
C LEU A 189 -9.04 -18.87 26.94
N THR A 190 -7.81 -18.48 27.29
CA THR A 190 -7.09 -19.12 28.40
C THR A 190 -7.83 -18.98 29.73
N LEU A 191 -8.40 -17.81 30.01
CA LEU A 191 -9.20 -17.57 31.21
C LEU A 191 -10.45 -18.46 31.24
N LEU A 192 -11.16 -18.58 30.12
CA LEU A 192 -12.35 -19.41 30.01
C LEU A 192 -12.01 -20.90 30.19
N THR A 193 -10.93 -21.38 29.59
CA THR A 193 -10.48 -22.77 29.78
C THR A 193 -10.10 -23.06 31.24
N GLY A 194 -9.43 -22.13 31.93
CA GLY A 194 -9.11 -22.28 33.35
C GLY A 194 -10.34 -22.34 34.24
N LEU A 195 -11.36 -21.52 33.95
CA LEU A 195 -12.64 -21.55 34.68
C LEU A 195 -13.38 -22.88 34.47
N LEU A 196 -13.44 -23.38 33.24
CA LEU A 196 -14.06 -24.68 32.95
C LEU A 196 -13.33 -25.82 33.67
N LEU A 197 -12.00 -25.82 33.67
CA LEU A 197 -11.20 -26.84 34.35
C LEU A 197 -11.43 -26.82 35.86
N SER A 198 -11.45 -25.63 36.45
CA SER A 198 -11.72 -25.43 37.89
C SER A 198 -13.11 -25.95 38.28
N LEU A 199 -14.13 -25.62 37.50
CA LEU A 199 -15.49 -26.12 37.72
C LEU A 199 -15.58 -27.64 37.62
N LEU A 200 -14.85 -28.26 36.68
CA LEU A 200 -14.80 -29.71 36.55
C LEU A 200 -14.13 -30.38 37.75
N ILE A 201 -13.02 -29.83 38.24
CA ILE A 201 -12.30 -30.36 39.41
C ILE A 201 -13.19 -30.29 40.65
N VAL A 202 -13.82 -29.14 40.92
CA VAL A 202 -14.75 -28.98 42.05
C VAL A 202 -15.94 -29.93 41.94
N SER A 203 -16.47 -30.13 40.73
CA SER A 203 -17.57 -31.07 40.49
C SER A 203 -17.15 -32.52 40.79
N MET A 204 -15.96 -32.93 40.37
CA MET A 204 -15.41 -34.25 40.70
C MET A 204 -15.17 -34.42 42.19
N GLU A 205 -14.62 -33.41 42.87
CA GLU A 205 -14.36 -33.44 44.30
C GLU A 205 -15.66 -33.60 45.10
N ILE A 206 -16.71 -32.86 44.75
CA ILE A 206 -18.03 -33.00 45.38
C ILE A 206 -18.63 -34.38 45.13
N ALA A 207 -18.48 -34.94 43.91
CA ALA A 207 -18.96 -36.28 43.60
C ALA A 207 -18.22 -37.36 44.41
N GLN A 208 -16.90 -37.26 44.52
CA GLN A 208 -16.09 -38.16 45.35
C GLN A 208 -16.43 -38.03 46.83
N ALA A 209 -16.52 -36.81 47.37
CA ALA A 209 -16.89 -36.59 48.76
C ALA A 209 -18.28 -37.13 49.12
N ARG A 210 -19.23 -37.12 48.16
CA ARG A 210 -20.55 -37.74 48.32
C ARG A 210 -20.53 -39.26 48.24
N LEU A 211 -19.65 -39.86 47.42
CA LEU A 211 -19.49 -41.31 47.31
C LEU A 211 -18.76 -41.91 48.52
N THR A 212 -17.76 -41.21 49.08
CA THR A 212 -16.99 -41.68 50.25
C THR A 212 -17.75 -41.54 51.57
N LYS A 213 -18.81 -40.72 51.63
CA LYS A 213 -19.70 -40.57 52.80
C LYS A 213 -20.87 -41.55 52.84
N ARG A 214 -20.98 -42.46 51.87
CA ARG A 214 -22.00 -43.51 51.81
C ARG A 214 -21.36 -44.86 52.13
#